data_AF-A0A7J4R5S3-F1
#
_entry.id   AF-A0A7J4R5S3-F1
#
_cell.length_a   1.000
_cell.length_b   1.000
_cell.length_c   1.000
_cell.angle_alpha   90.00
_cell.angle_beta   90.00
_cell.angle_gamma   90.00
#
_symmetry.space_group_name_H-M   'P 1'
#
loop_
_entity.id
_entity.type
_entity.pdbx_description
1 polymer ?
#
loop_
_entity_poly.entity_id
_entity_poly.type
_entity_poly.pdbx_seq_one_letter_code
_entity_poly.pdbx_strand_id
1 'polypeptide(L)' 'MTHVLETGFETMKIENPNGSPAIRGYNIIAGRLCNSGDGKTFTSKNPAWLEDTLGEFPLSTKEDVHDA' A
#
# COMPACT_ATOMS: atom_id res chain seq x y z
N MET A 1 -3.10 -4.77 20.25
CA MET A 1 -2.73 -5.84 19.30
C MET A 1 -3.72 -5.75 18.15
N THR A 2 -3.34 -5.09 17.06
CA THR A 2 -4.30 -4.65 16.04
C THR A 2 -4.40 -5.70 14.93
N HIS A 3 -5.60 -6.27 14.76
CA HIS A 3 -5.91 -7.16 13.64
C HIS A 3 -6.14 -6.34 12.37
N VAL A 4 -5.72 -6.88 11.21
CA VAL A 4 -5.82 -6.26 9.87
C VAL A 4 -7.23 -5.70 9.56
N LEU A 5 -8.28 -6.29 10.10
CA LEU A 5 -9.67 -5.89 9.84
C LEU A 5 -10.15 -4.68 10.66
N GLU A 6 -9.40 -4.25 11.68
CA GLU A 6 -9.82 -3.16 12.59
C GLU A 6 -9.25 -1.79 12.16
N THR A 7 -8.15 -1.75 11.40
CA THR A 7 -7.34 -0.53 11.21
C THR A 7 -7.85 0.43 10.11
N GLY A 8 -8.81 0.00 9.28
CA GLY A 8 -9.25 0.79 8.12
C GLY A 8 -8.15 1.04 7.08
N PHE A 9 -8.45 1.83 6.04
CA PHE A 9 -7.48 2.23 5.01
C PHE A 9 -6.92 3.62 5.30
N GLU A 10 -5.60 3.78 5.17
CA GLU A 10 -4.96 5.09 5.20
C GLU A 10 -5.07 5.76 3.83
N THR A 11 -5.91 6.80 3.73
CA THR A 11 -6.08 7.58 2.51
C THR A 11 -4.97 8.59 2.33
N MET A 12 -4.42 8.67 1.12
CA MET A 12 -3.41 9.65 0.73
C MET A 12 -4.07 10.90 0.16
N LYS A 13 -3.45 12.07 0.35
CA LYS A 13 -3.89 13.33 -0.25
C LYS A 13 -3.38 13.46 -1.69
N ILE A 14 -4.00 12.70 -2.60
CA ILE A 14 -3.73 12.76 -4.05
C ILE A 14 -5.02 13.15 -4.75
N GLU A 15 -4.94 14.13 -5.64
CA GLU A 15 -6.07 14.57 -6.46
C GLU A 15 -6.09 13.76 -7.76
N ASN A 16 -6.91 12.71 -7.78
CA ASN A 16 -7.14 11.94 -9.00
C ASN A 16 -8.17 12.64 -9.91
N PRO A 17 -8.10 12.48 -11.24
CA PRO A 17 -8.98 13.17 -12.20
C PRO A 17 -10.49 12.94 -11.98
N ASN A 18 -10.86 11.80 -11.39
CA ASN A 18 -12.24 11.41 -11.10
C ASN A 18 -12.58 11.53 -9.60
N GLY A 19 -11.67 12.07 -8.78
CA GLY A 19 -11.83 12.14 -7.32
C GLY A 19 -11.70 10.80 -6.59
N SER A 20 -11.23 9.74 -7.26
CA SER A 20 -11.00 8.44 -6.61
C SER A 20 -9.93 8.56 -5.52
N PRO A 21 -10.07 7.84 -4.40
CA PRO A 21 -9.08 7.86 -3.35
C PRO A 21 -7.80 7.14 -3.78
N ALA A 22 -6.66 7.64 -3.31
CA ALA A 22 -5.42 6.87 -3.27
C ALA A 22 -5.19 6.37 -1.85
N ILE A 23 -4.64 5.16 -1.69
CA ILE A 23 -4.42 4.55 -0.36
C ILE A 23 -2.94 4.21 -0.13
N ARG A 24 -2.54 4.15 1.14
CA ARG A 24 -1.26 3.58 1.55
C ARG A 24 -1.42 2.08 1.77
N GLY A 25 -0.63 1.30 1.03
CA GLY A 25 -0.56 -0.15 1.15
C GLY A 25 0.46 -0.62 2.19
N TYR A 26 0.34 -1.89 2.57
CA TYR A 26 1.21 -2.56 3.54
C TYR A 26 1.42 -4.02 3.15
N ASN A 27 2.55 -4.59 3.56
CA ASN A 27 2.74 -6.03 3.62
C ASN A 27 1.85 -6.58 4.74
N ILE A 28 1.34 -7.81 4.57
CA ILE A 28 0.66 -8.53 5.65
C ILE A 28 1.54 -9.72 6.02
N ILE A 29 2.26 -9.60 7.14
CA ILE A 29 3.19 -10.63 7.62
C ILE A 29 2.70 -11.10 8.98
N ALA A 30 2.44 -12.40 9.11
CA ALA A 30 1.86 -13.01 10.32
C ALA A 30 0.61 -12.26 10.86
N GLY A 31 -0.25 -11.78 9.96
CA GLY A 31 -1.48 -11.06 10.29
C GLY A 31 -1.27 -9.63 10.78
N ARG A 32 -0.12 -9.01 10.52
CA ARG A 32 0.21 -7.62 10.88
C ARG A 32 0.51 -6.80 9.64
N LEU A 33 0.12 -5.52 9.66
CA LEU A 33 0.51 -4.54 8.64
C LEU A 33 1.97 -4.13 8.85
N CYS A 34 2.80 -4.36 7.84
CA CYS A 34 4.23 -4.07 7.86
C CYS A 34 4.61 -3.19 6.65
N ASN A 35 5.60 -2.32 6.83
CA ASN A 35 6.27 -1.68 5.70
C ASN A 35 7.21 -2.68 4.99
N SER A 36 7.87 -2.29 3.90
CA SER A 36 9.01 -3.08 3.42
C SER A 36 10.19 -2.97 4.38
N GLY A 37 11.02 -4.00 4.44
CA GLY A 37 12.20 -4.06 5.30
C GLY A 37 13.22 -2.95 5.03
N ASP A 38 13.27 -2.42 3.80
CA ASP A 38 14.12 -1.29 3.42
C ASP A 38 13.37 0.05 3.30
N GLY A 39 12.08 0.08 3.64
CA GLY A 39 11.21 1.25 3.58
C GLY A 39 10.85 1.75 2.18
N LYS A 40 11.30 1.10 1.10
CA LYS A 40 10.98 1.50 -0.27
C LYS A 40 9.53 1.21 -0.63
N THR A 41 9.00 2.05 -1.51
CA THR A 41 7.65 1.93 -2.05
C THR A 41 7.65 2.01 -3.57
N PHE A 42 6.55 1.61 -4.18
CA PHE A 42 6.24 1.91 -5.57
C PHE A 42 4.82 2.49 -5.69
N THR A 43 4.64 3.34 -6.70
CA THR A 43 3.32 3.91 -7.03
C THR A 43 2.55 2.94 -7.92
N SER A 44 1.32 2.62 -7.53
CA SER A 44 0.39 1.85 -8.35
C SER A 44 -0.57 2.78 -9.09
N LYS A 45 -0.78 2.51 -10.38
CA LYS A 45 -1.64 3.31 -11.26
C LYS A 45 -2.72 2.46 -11.89
N ASN A 46 -3.85 3.08 -12.19
CA ASN A 46 -4.92 2.45 -12.94
C ASN A 46 -4.46 2.20 -14.39
N PRO A 47 -4.40 0.95 -14.88
CA PRO A 47 -3.93 0.68 -16.24
C PRO A 47 -4.87 1.23 -17.33
N ALA A 48 -6.14 1.46 -17.00
CA ALA A 48 -7.09 2.10 -17.91
C ALA A 48 -6.93 3.62 -17.95
N TRP A 49 -6.28 4.23 -16.95
CA TRP A 49 -6.09 5.68 -16.86
C TRP A 49 -4.84 6.04 -16.05
N LEU A 50 -3.74 6.33 -16.73
CA LEU A 50 -2.41 6.48 -16.10
C LEU A 50 -2.24 7.74 -15.22
N GLU A 51 -3.20 8.67 -15.26
CA GLU A 51 -3.28 9.83 -14.38
C GLU A 51 -3.99 9.51 -13.05
N ASP A 52 -4.72 8.39 -12.99
CA ASP A 52 -5.42 7.89 -11.79
C ASP A 52 -4.47 7.00 -10.96
N THR A 53 -4.05 7.53 -9.81
CA THR A 53 -3.13 6.89 -8.87
C THR A 53 -3.93 6.12 -7.81
N LEU A 54 -3.71 4.81 -7.74
CA LEU A 54 -4.37 3.95 -6.76
C LEU A 54 -3.75 4.07 -5.36
N GLY A 55 -2.45 4.38 -5.29
CA GLY A 55 -1.75 4.47 -4.02
C GLY A 55 -0.25 4.18 -4.09
N GLU A 56 0.37 4.15 -2.92
CA GLU A 56 1.76 3.72 -2.73
C GLU A 56 1.80 2.44 -1.91
N PHE A 57 2.57 1.46 -2.37
CA PHE A 57 2.66 0.14 -1.78
C PHE A 57 4.12 -0.21 -1.47
N PRO A 58 4.39 -1.00 -0.42
CA PRO A 58 5.75 -1.41 -0.09
C PRO A 58 6.35 -2.23 -1.24
N LEU A 59 7.61 -1.93 -1.55
CA LEU A 59 8.43 -2.73 -2.44
C LEU A 59 9.12 -3.81 -1.60
N SER A 60 8.46 -4.95 -1.41
CA SER A 60 8.91 -6.00 -0.50
C SER A 60 10.31 -6.51 -0.87
N THR A 61 11.15 -6.63 0.16
CA THR A 61 12.49 -7.19 0.06
C THR A 61 12.46 -8.71 0.07
N LYS A 62 13.61 -9.35 -0.20
CA LYS A 62 13.75 -10.80 -0.08
C LYS A 62 13.43 -11.29 1.34
N GLU A 63 13.80 -10.52 2.36
CA GLU A 63 13.58 -10.85 3.78
C GLU A 63 12.09 -10.76 4.12
N ASP A 64 11.40 -9.69 3.68
CA ASP A 64 9.95 -9.57 3.86
C ASP A 64 9.18 -10.78 3.31
N VAL A 65 9.66 -11.35 2.20
CA VAL A 65 9.07 -12.55 1.58
C VAL A 65 9.40 -13.83 2.37
N HIS A 66 10.56 -13.91 3.02
CA HIS A 66 10.90 -15.07 3.86
C HIS A 66 10.14 -15.07 5.18
N ASP A 67 9.79 -13.90 5.70
CA ASP A 67 9.07 -13.75 6.97
C ASP A 67 7.55 -13.99 6.84
N ALA A 68 7.02 -14.00 5.61
CA ALA A 68 5.59 -14.15 5.29
C ALA A 68 5.12 -15.62 5.24
#